data_AF-A0A367LUA9-F1
#
_entry.id   AF-A0A367LUA9-F1
#
_cell.length_a   1.000
_cell.length_b   1.000
_cell.length_c   1.000
_cell.angle_alpha   90.00
_cell.angle_beta   90.00
_cell.angle_gamma   90.00
#
_symmetry.space_group_name_H-M   'P 1'
#
loop_
_entity.id
_entity.type
_entity.pdbx_description
1 polymer ?
#
loop_
_entity_poly.entity_id
_entity_poly.type
_entity_poly.pdbx_seq_one_letter_code
_entity_poly.pdbx_strand_id
1 'polypeptide(L)'
;WTIGHVHAGALGWVAMISIGSLYHLIPKVFGREKMHSVGLINAHFWLATIGTVLYIASMWVNGITQGLMWRAVNEDGTLTYSFVESLVAS
;
A
#
# COMPACT_ATOMS: atom_id res chain seq x y z
N TRP A 1 9.75 3.61 -1.59
CA TRP A 1 9.69 3.80 -0.12
C TRP A 1 8.66 4.85 0.28
N THR A 2 8.84 6.13 -0.06
CA THR A 2 7.91 7.21 0.34
C THR A 2 6.47 6.92 -0.08
N ILE A 3 6.27 6.47 -1.32
CA ILE A 3 4.96 6.06 -1.83
C ILE A 3 4.38 4.90 -1.02
N GLY A 4 5.21 3.92 -0.63
CA GLY A 4 4.81 2.80 0.23
C GLY A 4 4.39 3.26 1.63
N HIS A 5 5.11 4.21 2.23
CA HIS A 5 4.72 4.81 3.50
C HIS A 5 3.38 5.55 3.40
N VAL A 6 3.20 6.37 2.36
CA VAL A 6 1.95 7.09 2.11
C VAL A 6 0.79 6.12 1.96
N HIS A 7 0.93 5.05 1.16
CA HIS A 7 -0.14 4.09 0.95
C HIS A 7 -0.38 3.17 2.14
N ALA A 8 0.62 2.92 2.99
CA ALA A 8 0.39 2.25 4.27
C ALA A 8 -0.58 3.05 5.13
N GLY A 9 -0.42 4.38 5.20
CA GLY A 9 -1.37 5.26 5.90
C GLY A 9 -2.69 5.44 5.15
N ALA A 10 -2.64 5.71 3.85
CA ALA A 10 -3.84 6.01 3.06
C ALA A 10 -4.76 4.79 2.94
N LEU A 11 -4.21 3.62 2.59
CA LEU A 11 -4.98 2.38 2.43
C LEU A 11 -5.18 1.68 3.77
N GLY A 12 -4.10 1.43 4.51
CA GLY A 12 -4.14 0.65 5.75
C GLY A 12 -4.82 1.35 6.92
N TRP A 13 -4.84 2.69 6.94
CA TRP A 13 -5.50 3.47 7.98
C TRP A 13 -6.73 4.21 7.47
N VAL A 14 -6.56 5.25 6.63
CA VAL A 14 -7.64 6.17 6.26
C VAL A 14 -8.78 5.44 5.54
N ALA A 15 -8.47 4.63 4.53
CA ALA A 15 -9.49 3.89 3.80
C ALA A 15 -10.17 2.86 4.70
N MET A 16 -9.42 2.09 5.49
CA MET A 16 -9.98 1.05 6.38
C MET A 16 -10.93 1.64 7.42
N ILE A 17 -10.55 2.70 8.14
CA ILE A 17 -11.42 3.30 9.16
C ILE A 17 -12.66 3.94 8.52
N SER A 18 -12.51 4.58 7.36
CA SER A 18 -13.62 5.21 6.65
C SER A 18 -14.63 4.16 6.16
N ILE A 19 -14.14 3.08 5.53
CA ILE A 19 -14.99 1.99 5.05
C ILE A 19 -15.69 1.26 6.22
N GLY A 20 -14.97 0.99 7.31
CA GLY A 20 -15.58 0.41 8.52
C GLY A 20 -16.67 1.30 9.12
N SER A 21 -16.42 2.61 9.17
CA SER A 21 -17.41 3.60 9.64
C SER A 21 -18.63 3.65 8.73
N LEU A 22 -18.45 3.57 7.42
CA LEU A 22 -19.55 3.51 6.45
C LEU A 22 -20.37 2.22 6.61
N TYR A 23 -19.72 1.07 6.79
CA TYR A 23 -20.43 -0.19 7.05
C TYR A 23 -21.30 -0.15 8.31
N HIS A 24 -20.90 0.66 9.30
CA HIS A 24 -21.69 0.89 10.49
C HIS A 24 -22.82 1.92 10.29
N LEU A 25 -22.54 3.01 9.60
CA LEU A 25 -23.45 4.15 9.48
C LEU A 25 -24.54 3.92 8.43
N ILE A 26 -24.20 3.30 7.30
CA ILE A 26 -25.12 3.13 6.16
C ILE A 26 -26.42 2.41 6.59
N PRO A 27 -26.41 1.28 7.31
CA PRO A 27 -27.67 0.66 7.75
C PRO A 27 -28.52 1.61 8.58
N LYS A 28 -27.92 2.33 9.53
CA LYS A 28 -28.62 3.25 10.43
C LYS A 28 -29.29 4.40 9.69
N VAL A 29 -28.58 5.04 8.76
CA VAL A 29 -29.11 6.15 7.95
C VAL A 29 -30.28 5.70 7.09
N PHE A 30 -30.24 4.46 6.60
CA PHE A 30 -31.30 3.87 5.77
C PHE A 30 -32.36 3.09 6.58
N GLY A 31 -32.39 3.21 7.92
CA GLY A 31 -33.37 2.54 8.76
C GLY A 31 -33.30 1.00 8.72
N ARG A 32 -32.11 0.44 8.47
CA ARG A 32 -31.84 -1.00 8.40
C ARG A 32 -31.04 -1.45 9.62
N GLU A 33 -31.31 -2.67 10.09
CA GLU A 33 -30.60 -3.26 11.22
C GLU A 33 -29.13 -3.57 10.91
N LYS A 34 -28.82 -3.95 9.66
CA LYS A 34 -27.48 -4.34 9.22
C LYS A 34 -27.26 -4.16 7.72
N MET A 35 -26.01 -4.24 7.29
CA MET A 35 -25.65 -4.34 5.87
C MET A 35 -26.20 -5.63 5.25
N HIS A 36 -26.44 -5.61 3.93
CA HIS A 36 -27.03 -6.72 3.19
C HIS A 36 -26.31 -8.06 3.38
N SER A 37 -24.97 -8.06 3.40
CA SER A 37 -24.17 -9.27 3.62
C SER A 37 -22.92 -8.97 4.43
N VAL A 38 -22.80 -9.61 5.59
CA VAL A 38 -21.58 -9.59 6.41
C VAL A 38 -20.45 -10.38 5.75
N GLY A 39 -20.80 -11.41 4.96
CA GLY A 39 -19.82 -12.17 4.17
C GLY A 39 -19.10 -11.30 3.14
N LEU A 40 -19.81 -10.38 2.49
CA LEU A 40 -19.18 -9.42 1.55
C LEU A 40 -18.31 -8.39 2.26
N ILE A 41 -18.65 -7.99 3.48
CA ILE A 41 -17.78 -7.15 4.31
C ILE A 41 -16.48 -7.88 4.63
N ASN A 42 -16.56 -9.18 4.98
CA ASN A 42 -15.37 -9.99 5.26
C ASN A 42 -14.51 -10.21 4.00
N ALA A 43 -15.13 -10.47 2.85
CA ALA A 43 -14.42 -10.56 1.58
C ALA A 43 -13.73 -9.24 1.21
N HIS A 44 -14.42 -8.10 1.36
CA HIS A 44 -13.82 -6.78 1.17
C HIS A 44 -12.65 -6.56 2.13
N PHE A 45 -12.80 -6.90 3.42
CA PHE A 45 -11.71 -6.80 4.39
C PHE A 45 -10.45 -7.55 3.93
N TRP A 46 -10.59 -8.80 3.49
CA TRP A 46 -9.43 -9.59 3.06
C TRP A 46 -8.82 -9.08 1.76
N LEU A 47 -9.65 -8.67 0.78
CA LEU A 47 -9.15 -8.08 -0.47
C LEU A 47 -8.39 -6.77 -0.20
N ALA A 48 -8.95 -5.89 0.64
CA ALA A 48 -8.31 -4.63 1.02
C ALA A 48 -7.01 -4.86 1.80
N THR A 49 -7.01 -5.82 2.72
CA THR A 49 -5.84 -6.15 3.54
C THR A 49 -4.71 -6.73 2.69
N ILE A 50 -5.00 -7.76 1.88
CA ILE A 50 -4.01 -8.40 1.01
C ILE A 50 -3.49 -7.39 -0.02
N GLY A 51 -4.38 -6.61 -0.64
CA GLY A 51 -3.99 -5.55 -1.58
C GLY A 51 -3.07 -4.50 -0.94
N THR A 52 -3.39 -4.06 0.28
CA THR A 52 -2.57 -3.10 1.03
C THR A 52 -1.19 -3.68 1.35
N VAL A 53 -1.12 -4.91 1.85
CA VAL A 53 0.16 -5.56 2.17
C VAL A 53 1.02 -5.77 0.93
N LEU A 54 0.44 -6.24 -0.18
CA LEU A 54 1.16 -6.39 -1.45
C LEU A 54 1.69 -5.05 -1.97
N TYR A 55 0.91 -3.98 -1.85
CA TYR A 55 1.32 -2.64 -2.26
C TYR A 55 2.48 -2.11 -1.40
N ILE A 56 2.41 -2.28 -0.08
CA ILE A 56 3.49 -1.85 0.84
C ILE A 56 4.76 -2.64 0.54
N ALA A 57 4.66 -3.96 0.41
CA ALA A 57 5.80 -4.84 0.17
C ALA A 57 6.52 -4.48 -1.14
N SER A 58 5.78 -4.30 -2.24
CA SER A 58 6.39 -3.90 -3.53
C SER A 58 7.07 -2.53 -3.44
N MET A 59 6.42 -1.54 -2.81
CA MET A 59 6.99 -0.20 -2.68
C MET A 59 8.18 -0.10 -1.72
N TRP A 60 8.31 -1.05 -0.79
CA TRP A 60 9.52 -1.23 0.01
C TRP A 60 10.65 -1.80 -0.82
N VAL A 61 10.42 -2.88 -1.57
CA VAL A 61 11.43 -3.46 -2.47
C VAL A 61 11.94 -2.39 -3.43
N ASN A 62 11.04 -1.71 -4.15
CA ASN A 62 11.45 -0.70 -5.13
C ASN A 62 12.18 0.47 -4.46
N GLY A 63 11.73 0.88 -3.28
CA GLY A 63 12.38 1.95 -2.52
C GLY A 63 13.79 1.63 -2.05
N ILE A 64 13.99 0.42 -1.54
CA ILE A 64 15.31 -0.06 -1.09
C ILE A 64 16.23 -0.21 -2.30
N THR A 65 15.75 -0.84 -3.39
CA THR A 65 16.50 -0.99 -4.64
C THR A 65 16.96 0.35 -5.19
N GLN A 66 16.06 1.32 -5.35
CA GLN A 66 16.39 2.67 -5.80
C GLN A 66 17.43 3.34 -4.88
N GLY A 67 17.19 3.33 -3.57
CA GLY A 67 18.09 3.94 -2.60
C GLY A 67 19.48 3.30 -2.55
N LEU A 68 19.57 1.98 -2.73
CA LEU A 68 20.84 1.26 -2.81
C LEU A 68 21.57 1.54 -4.13
N MET A 69 20.87 1.48 -5.26
CA MET A 69 21.49 1.69 -6.58
C MET A 69 21.99 3.12 -6.76
N TRP A 70 21.25 4.13 -6.28
CA TRP A 70 21.65 5.54 -6.40
C TRP A 70 22.89 5.90 -5.57
N ARG A 71 23.19 5.13 -4.51
CA ARG A 71 24.37 5.34 -3.67
C ARG A 71 25.43 4.26 -3.87
N ALA A 72 25.26 3.37 -4.85
CA ALA A 72 26.21 2.30 -5.12
C ALA A 72 27.44 2.90 -5.82
N VAL A 73 28.60 2.64 -5.24
CA VAL A 73 29.89 3.13 -5.70
C VAL A 73 30.83 1.94 -5.80
N ASN A 74 31.58 1.86 -6.91
CA ASN A 74 32.61 0.85 -7.13
C ASN A 74 33.84 1.11 -6.24
N GLU A 75 34.76 0.15 -6.15
CA GLU A 75 35.99 0.31 -5.35
C GLU A 75 36.86 1.50 -5.81
N ASP A 76 36.72 1.93 -7.07
CA ASP A 76 37.42 3.08 -7.66
C ASP A 76 36.73 4.44 -7.44
N GLY A 77 35.58 4.46 -6.75
CA GLY A 77 34.82 5.68 -6.47
C GLY A 77 33.83 6.09 -7.57
N THR A 78 33.72 5.36 -8.67
CA THR A 78 32.73 5.62 -9.72
C THR A 78 31.34 5.08 -9.35
N LEU A 79 30.28 5.68 -9.90
CA LEU A 79 28.92 5.19 -9.68
C LEU A 79 28.73 3.82 -10.34
N THR A 80 28.21 2.84 -9.58
CA THR A 80 28.01 1.46 -10.06
C THR A 80 26.86 1.35 -11.06
N TYR A 81 25.81 2.16 -10.91
CA TYR A 81 24.62 2.11 -11.75
C TYR A 81 24.25 3.49 -12.30
N SER A 82 23.82 3.51 -13.55
CA SER A 82 23.12 4.65 -14.14
C SER A 82 21.71 4.79 -13.57
N PHE A 83 21.14 5.98 -13.71
CA PHE A 83 19.75 6.22 -13.29
C PHE A 83 18.75 5.35 -14.07
N VAL A 84 18.98 5.11 -15.37
CA VAL A 84 18.10 4.29 -16.20
C VAL A 84 18.06 2.84 -15.72
N GLU A 85 19.20 2.29 -15.28
CA GLU A 85 19.24 0.94 -14.69
C GLU A 85 18.42 0.87 -13.39
N SER A 86 18.51 1.91 -12.55
CA SER A 86 17.70 1.97 -11.33
C SER A 86 16.20 2.06 -11.62
N LEU A 87 15.80 2.71 -12.72
CA LEU A 87 14.41 2.80 -13.14
C LEU A 87 13.87 1.45 -13.58
N VAL A 88 14.62 0.72 -14.41
CA VAL A 88 14.21 -0.60 -14.94
C VAL A 88 14.16 -1.67 -13.84
N ALA A 89 15.03 -1.57 -12.83
CA ALA A 89 15.06 -2.49 -11.71
C ALA A 89 13.97 -2.22 -10.64
N SER A 90 13.20 -1.14 -10.79
CA SER A 90 12.24 -0.64 -9.80
C SER A 90 10.81 -0.51 -10.30
#